data_AF-A0A183E3G7-F1
#
_entry.id   AF-A0A183E3G7-F1
#
_cell.length_a   1.000
_cell.length_b   1.000
_cell.length_c   1.000
_cell.angle_alpha   90.00
_cell.angle_beta   90.00
_cell.angle_gamma   90.00
#
_symmetry.space_group_name_H-M   'P 1'
#
loop_
_entity.id
_entity.type
_entity.pdbx_description
1 polymer ?
#
loop_
_entity_poly.entity_id
_entity_poly.type
_entity_poly.pdbx_seq_one_letter_code
_entity_poly.pdbx_strand_id
1 'polypeptide(L)'
;MKRVKMVALKNAATNAAAIQVKMFYFFPKTVFGFRKRGFNVESFGSGSQVKLPGPSPDRPNCYEFGMVSYEYIYNDLKQKDFQLYTQNGLLHMLDRNRRIKDMPQKFQHFKGKFDVIICLEERVYDQVWLINF
;
A
#
# COMPACT_ATOMS: atom_id res chain seq x y z
N MET A 1 -6.36 -2.95 -14.96
CA MET A 1 -6.68 -3.41 -13.59
C MET A 1 -6.27 -2.34 -12.58
N LYS A 2 -7.21 -1.45 -12.19
CA LYS A 2 -6.97 -0.30 -11.30
C LYS A 2 -6.84 -0.78 -9.84
N ARG A 3 -5.88 -0.25 -9.06
CA ARG A 3 -5.46 -0.81 -7.77
C ARG A 3 -5.72 0.17 -6.62
N VAL A 4 -6.78 -0.18 -5.89
CA VAL A 4 -7.30 0.33 -4.63
C VAL A 4 -6.25 0.49 -3.50
N LYS A 5 -6.02 1.71 -2.99
CA LYS A 5 -4.98 2.08 -2.00
C LYS A 5 -5.19 3.34 -1.14
N MET A 6 -4.77 3.29 0.13
CA MET A 6 -4.97 4.31 1.18
C MET A 6 -3.68 4.63 1.99
N VAL A 7 -3.50 5.87 2.43
CA VAL A 7 -2.44 6.33 3.36
C VAL A 7 -3.12 7.03 4.54
N ALA A 8 -2.73 6.74 5.79
CA ALA A 8 -3.31 7.38 6.96
C ALA A 8 -2.22 8.07 7.81
N LEU A 9 -2.51 9.29 8.26
CA LEU A 9 -1.61 10.15 9.02
C LEU A 9 -2.17 10.34 10.45
N LYS A 10 -1.30 10.18 11.45
CA LYS A 10 -1.51 10.66 12.83
C LYS A 10 -0.63 11.88 13.06
N ASN A 11 -1.24 12.97 13.53
CA ASN A 11 -0.52 14.21 13.77
C ASN A 11 0.07 14.21 15.18
N ALA A 12 1.37 14.48 15.29
CA ALA A 12 1.92 15.12 16.48
C ALA A 12 2.02 16.61 16.14
N ALA A 13 1.21 17.43 16.81
CA ALA A 13 1.12 18.88 16.72
C ALA A 13 0.35 19.50 15.52
N THR A 14 -0.83 20.03 15.87
CA THR A 14 -1.44 21.31 15.47
C THR A 14 -1.47 21.78 14.01
N ASN A 15 -2.69 22.22 13.65
CA ASN A 15 -3.10 23.14 12.59
C ASN A 15 -3.32 22.61 11.18
N ALA A 16 -4.53 22.90 10.71
CA ALA A 16 -5.17 22.46 9.50
C ALA A 16 -4.43 22.89 8.22
N ALA A 17 -4.34 21.96 7.28
CA ALA A 17 -4.44 22.25 5.86
C ALA A 17 -4.87 20.97 5.15
N ALA A 18 -5.93 21.04 4.33
CA ALA A 18 -6.26 20.00 3.39
C ALA A 18 -5.08 19.83 2.43
N ILE A 19 -4.25 18.81 2.63
CA ILE A 19 -3.13 18.53 1.74
C ILE A 19 -3.69 17.73 0.56
N GLN A 20 -4.01 18.42 -0.54
CA GLN A 20 -4.18 17.78 -1.84
C GLN A 20 -2.82 17.20 -2.27
N VAL A 21 -2.70 15.87 -2.22
CA VAL A 21 -1.55 15.17 -2.81
C VAL A 21 -2.02 14.39 -4.04
N LYS A 22 -1.78 14.96 -5.23
CA LYS A 22 -1.71 14.18 -6.47
C LYS A 22 -0.44 13.33 -6.41
N MET A 23 -0.55 11.99 -6.38
CA MET A 23 0.64 11.18 -6.70
C MET A 23 0.37 9.76 -7.21
N PHE A 24 0.99 9.50 -8.36
CA PHE A 24 1.02 8.28 -9.15
C PHE A 24 1.84 7.14 -8.51
N TYR A 25 1.41 5.90 -8.82
CA TYR A 25 2.09 4.59 -8.70
C TYR A 25 2.63 4.10 -7.33
N PHE A 26 2.08 2.95 -6.90
CA PHE A 26 2.65 1.91 -6.01
C PHE A 26 3.80 2.30 -5.03
N PHE A 27 3.44 3.11 -4.01
CA PHE A 27 3.35 2.81 -2.54
C PHE A 27 4.40 3.24 -1.48
N PRO A 28 5.68 3.44 -1.76
CA PRO A 28 6.63 3.86 -0.70
C PRO A 28 7.12 5.30 -0.71
N LYS A 29 7.12 5.99 -1.87
CA LYS A 29 7.65 7.36 -1.90
C LYS A 29 6.86 8.29 -0.97
N THR A 30 5.54 8.11 -0.91
CA THR A 30 4.64 8.90 -0.06
C THR A 30 4.86 8.62 1.42
N VAL A 31 4.83 7.35 1.86
CA VAL A 31 5.04 6.99 3.27
C VAL A 31 6.42 7.41 3.75
N PHE A 32 7.46 7.15 2.94
CA PHE A 32 8.82 7.56 3.26
C PHE A 32 8.97 9.08 3.33
N GLY A 33 8.31 9.82 2.42
CA GLY A 33 8.30 11.28 2.42
C GLY A 33 7.66 11.87 3.68
N PHE A 34 6.53 11.32 4.14
CA PHE A 34 5.88 11.78 5.37
C PHE A 34 6.64 11.38 6.64
N ARG A 35 7.13 10.14 6.73
CA ARG A 35 7.95 9.71 7.88
C ARG A 35 9.22 10.54 8.03
N LYS A 36 9.88 10.87 6.91
CA LYS A 36 11.04 11.79 6.90
C LYS A 36 10.73 13.20 7.40
N ARG A 37 9.47 13.61 7.36
CA ARG A 37 9.00 14.91 7.86
C ARG A 37 8.42 14.83 9.28
N GLY A 38 8.58 13.70 9.96
CA GLY A 38 8.17 13.52 11.36
C GLY A 38 6.72 13.08 11.57
N PHE A 39 5.97 12.78 10.51
CA PHE A 39 4.59 12.31 10.65
C PHE A 39 4.54 10.83 11.05
N ASN A 40 3.60 10.49 11.93
CA ASN A 40 3.28 9.10 12.23
C ASN A 40 2.37 8.54 11.13
N VAL A 41 2.93 7.71 10.25
CA VAL A 41 2.26 7.27 9.03
C VAL A 41 2.12 5.77 8.98
N GLU A 42 0.89 5.34 8.71
CA GLU A 42 0.54 3.97 8.38
C GLU A 42 -0.05 3.88 6.97
N SER A 43 0.06 2.70 6.36
CA SER A 43 -0.41 2.48 4.98
C SER A 43 -1.18 1.17 4.87
N PHE A 44 -2.24 1.16 4.07
CA PHE A 44 -3.13 -0.01 3.97
C PHE A 44 -3.65 -0.21 2.54
N GLY A 45 -4.08 -1.44 2.26
CA GLY A 45 -4.96 -1.72 1.13
C GLY A 45 -6.41 -1.85 1.59
N SER A 46 -7.38 -1.56 0.73
CA SER A 46 -8.81 -1.82 1.00
C SER A 46 -9.42 -2.88 0.06
N GLY A 47 -8.62 -3.47 -0.84
CA GLY A 47 -9.03 -4.60 -1.66
C GLY A 47 -9.26 -5.88 -0.86
N SER A 48 -9.82 -6.92 -1.51
CA SER A 48 -10.00 -8.23 -0.88
C SER A 48 -8.66 -8.91 -0.57
N GLN A 49 -7.72 -8.85 -1.51
CA GLN A 49 -6.39 -9.43 -1.45
C GLN A 49 -5.37 -8.55 -2.16
N VAL A 50 -4.08 -8.77 -1.90
CA VAL A 50 -2.97 -8.10 -2.60
C VAL A 50 -2.90 -8.67 -4.01
N LYS A 51 -2.96 -7.79 -5.02
CA LYS A 51 -2.83 -8.19 -6.43
C LYS A 51 -1.62 -7.49 -7.07
N LEU A 52 -0.66 -8.27 -7.54
CA LEU A 52 0.53 -7.83 -8.28
C LEU A 52 0.43 -8.26 -9.75
N PRO A 53 1.07 -7.55 -10.70
CA PRO A 53 1.08 -7.96 -12.10
C PRO A 53 1.76 -9.32 -12.19
N GLY A 54 1.26 -10.19 -13.06
CA GLY A 54 1.94 -11.42 -13.45
C GLY A 54 2.34 -11.37 -14.92
N PRO A 55 2.59 -12.53 -15.54
CA PRO A 55 3.03 -12.63 -16.94
C PRO A 55 2.02 -12.08 -17.94
N SER A 56 0.73 -12.11 -17.61
CA SER A 56 -0.36 -11.62 -18.45
C SER A 56 -1.46 -10.93 -17.63
N PRO A 57 -2.32 -10.09 -18.25
CA PRO A 57 -3.38 -9.37 -17.53
C PRO A 57 -4.39 -10.25 -16.80
N ASP A 58 -4.64 -11.46 -17.32
CA ASP A 58 -5.52 -12.49 -16.78
C ASP A 58 -4.88 -13.35 -15.68
N ARG A 59 -3.55 -13.29 -15.50
CA ARG A 59 -2.79 -14.10 -14.54
C ARG A 59 -2.06 -13.24 -13.49
N PRO A 60 -2.78 -12.49 -12.64
CA PRO A 60 -2.14 -11.71 -11.57
C PRO A 60 -1.61 -12.59 -10.43
N ASN A 61 -0.53 -12.17 -9.79
CA ASN A 61 -0.07 -12.77 -8.53
C ASN A 61 -0.94 -12.25 -7.37
N CYS A 62 -1.56 -13.15 -6.63
CA CYS A 62 -2.52 -12.83 -5.59
C CYS A 62 -2.06 -13.37 -4.23
N TYR A 63 -2.15 -12.54 -3.18
CA TYR A 63 -1.73 -12.89 -1.82
C TYR A 63 -2.71 -12.35 -0.77
N GLU A 64 -2.91 -13.11 0.30
CA GLU A 64 -3.76 -12.75 1.44
C GLU A 64 -3.12 -11.59 2.25
N PHE A 65 -3.92 -10.60 2.64
CA PHE A 65 -3.46 -9.54 3.54
C PHE A 65 -3.20 -10.07 4.95
N GLY A 66 -2.16 -9.58 5.62
CA GLY A 66 -1.89 -9.91 7.02
C GLY A 66 -1.34 -11.33 7.27
N MET A 67 -1.28 -12.19 6.25
CA MET A 67 -0.74 -13.55 6.37
C MET A 67 0.62 -13.71 5.70
N VAL A 68 0.89 -12.96 4.65
CA VAL A 68 2.08 -13.11 3.81
C VAL A 68 2.98 -11.88 3.92
N SER A 69 4.26 -12.06 4.27
CA SER A 69 5.23 -10.97 4.36
C SER A 69 5.72 -10.49 2.98
N TYR A 70 6.21 -9.25 2.90
CA TYR A 70 6.86 -8.75 1.68
C TYR A 70 8.11 -9.56 1.30
N GLU A 71 8.81 -10.11 2.30
CA GLU A 71 9.96 -11.01 2.08
C GLU A 71 9.52 -12.29 1.37
N TYR A 72 8.45 -12.92 1.84
CA TYR A 72 7.89 -14.10 1.18
C TYR A 72 7.47 -13.78 -0.26
N ILE A 73 6.73 -12.70 -0.47
CA ILE A 73 6.26 -12.29 -1.81
C ILE A 73 7.46 -12.04 -2.73
N TYR A 74 8.52 -11.40 -2.23
CA TYR A 74 9.74 -11.17 -3.00
C TYR A 74 10.37 -12.49 -3.46
N ASN A 75 10.53 -13.45 -2.55
CA ASN A 75 11.16 -14.73 -2.85
C ASN A 75 10.28 -15.59 -3.79
N ASP A 76 8.96 -15.59 -3.61
CA ASP A 76 8.01 -16.27 -4.49
C ASP A 76 8.09 -15.73 -5.94
N LEU A 77 8.04 -14.40 -6.12
CA LEU A 77 8.18 -13.81 -7.45
C LEU A 77 9.56 -14.07 -8.05
N LYS A 78 10.63 -13.95 -7.25
CA LYS A 78 12.00 -14.23 -7.69
C LYS A 78 12.16 -15.66 -8.21
N GLN A 79 11.53 -16.64 -7.56
CA GLN A 79 11.55 -18.04 -7.99
C GLN A 79 10.70 -18.27 -9.25
N LYS A 80 9.56 -17.58 -9.38
CA LYS A 80 8.69 -17.70 -10.55
C LYS A 80 9.33 -17.17 -11.83
N ASP A 81 9.82 -15.93 -11.82
CA ASP A 81 10.50 -15.33 -12.97
C ASP A 81 11.31 -14.08 -12.55
N PHE A 82 12.58 -14.28 -12.24
CA PHE A 82 13.45 -13.19 -11.83
C PHE A 82 13.59 -12.08 -12.88
N GLN A 83 13.66 -12.42 -14.18
CA GLN A 83 13.88 -11.43 -15.23
C GLN A 83 12.65 -10.54 -15.41
N LEU A 84 11.46 -11.15 -15.55
CA LEU A 84 10.20 -10.42 -15.69
C LEU A 84 9.97 -9.44 -14.53
N TYR A 85 10.11 -9.94 -13.29
CA TYR A 85 9.80 -9.13 -12.11
C TYR A 85 10.90 -8.14 -11.72
N THR A 86 12.11 -8.31 -12.26
CA THR A 86 13.14 -7.27 -12.22
C THR A 86 12.84 -6.17 -13.24
N GLN A 87 12.56 -6.54 -14.49
CA GLN A 87 12.33 -5.58 -15.59
C GLN A 87 11.09 -4.70 -15.35
N ASN A 88 10.00 -5.26 -14.81
CA ASN A 88 8.81 -4.48 -14.46
C ASN A 88 8.92 -3.73 -13.12
N GLY A 89 10.05 -3.85 -12.41
CA GLY A 89 10.35 -3.15 -11.18
C GLY A 89 9.65 -3.68 -9.92
N LEU A 90 8.96 -4.82 -9.97
CA LEU A 90 8.27 -5.38 -8.80
C LEU A 90 9.24 -5.82 -7.70
N LEU A 91 10.35 -6.47 -8.04
CA LEU A 91 11.32 -6.92 -7.04
C LEU A 91 11.94 -5.73 -6.31
N HIS A 92 12.29 -4.66 -7.03
CA HIS A 92 12.78 -3.42 -6.44
C HIS A 92 11.70 -2.73 -5.56
N MET A 93 10.44 -2.74 -6.00
CA MET A 93 9.30 -2.22 -5.25
C MET A 93 9.12 -2.96 -3.91
N LEU A 94 9.21 -4.29 -3.92
CA LEU A 94 9.07 -5.17 -2.76
C LEU A 94 10.26 -5.05 -1.79
N ASP A 95 11.49 -4.98 -2.31
CA ASP A 95 12.71 -4.78 -1.50
C ASP A 95 12.62 -3.51 -0.65
N ARG A 96 12.03 -2.46 -1.20
CA ARG A 96 11.80 -1.21 -0.46
C ARG A 96 10.62 -1.32 0.50
N ASN A 97 9.56 -2.08 0.18
CA ASN A 97 8.42 -2.26 1.09
C ASN A 97 8.84 -3.00 2.38
N ARG A 98 9.66 -4.06 2.26
CA ARG A 98 10.14 -4.82 3.42
C ARG A 98 10.99 -3.99 4.40
N ARG A 99 11.56 -2.85 3.95
CA ARG A 99 12.25 -1.89 4.83
C ARG A 99 11.31 -0.95 5.58
N ILE A 100 10.04 -0.86 5.17
CA ILE A 100 9.04 0.04 5.76
C ILE A 100 8.16 -0.70 6.77
N LYS A 101 7.71 -1.91 6.40
CA LYS A 101 6.92 -2.80 7.24
C LYS A 101 6.99 -4.23 6.73
N ASP A 102 6.67 -5.20 7.60
CA ASP A 102 6.84 -6.62 7.30
C ASP A 102 5.85 -7.15 6.27
N MET A 103 4.59 -6.69 6.32
CA MET A 103 3.52 -7.26 5.50
C MET A 103 2.49 -6.21 5.05
N PRO A 104 1.82 -6.45 3.90
CA PRO A 104 0.65 -5.69 3.50
C PRO A 104 -0.50 -5.91 4.49
N GLN A 105 -1.15 -4.83 4.88
CA GLN A 105 -2.26 -4.84 5.85
C GLN A 105 -3.52 -4.32 5.17
N LYS A 106 -4.65 -4.88 5.58
CA LYS A 106 -5.98 -4.51 5.12
C LYS A 106 -6.59 -3.49 6.06
N PHE A 107 -7.10 -2.38 5.52
CA PHE A 107 -7.61 -1.28 6.32
C PHE A 107 -8.79 -1.71 7.19
N GLN A 108 -9.70 -2.52 6.65
CA GLN A 108 -10.88 -3.01 7.35
C GLN A 108 -10.57 -3.85 8.61
N HIS A 109 -9.35 -4.40 8.70
CA HIS A 109 -8.93 -5.19 9.87
C HIS A 109 -8.27 -4.31 10.94
N PHE A 110 -7.92 -3.07 10.62
CA PHE A 110 -7.34 -2.14 11.55
C PHE A 110 -8.42 -1.53 12.46
N LYS A 111 -8.15 -1.47 13.77
CA LYS A 111 -9.11 -0.99 14.79
C LYS A 111 -8.71 0.36 15.41
N GLY A 112 -7.60 0.94 14.99
CA GLY A 112 -7.17 2.25 15.49
C GLY A 112 -7.86 3.41 14.77
N LYS A 113 -7.66 4.62 15.29
CA LYS A 113 -8.13 5.88 14.70
C LYS A 113 -6.99 6.62 13.99
N PHE A 114 -7.34 7.44 13.01
CA PHE A 114 -6.44 8.35 12.31
C PHE A 114 -7.05 9.76 12.28
N ASP A 115 -6.20 10.78 12.30
CA ASP A 115 -6.66 12.17 12.19
C ASP A 115 -6.98 12.50 10.72
N VAL A 116 -6.16 12.00 9.80
CA VAL A 116 -6.32 12.22 8.36
C VAL A 116 -6.16 10.89 7.62
N ILE A 117 -7.13 10.58 6.76
CA ILE A 117 -7.06 9.47 5.82
C ILE A 117 -7.01 10.03 4.40
N ILE A 118 -5.98 9.62 3.66
CA ILE A 118 -5.74 9.99 2.27
C ILE A 118 -6.03 8.78 1.38
N CYS A 119 -7.08 8.88 0.57
CA CYS A 119 -7.43 7.89 -0.43
C CYS A 119 -6.84 8.28 -1.79
N LEU A 120 -6.23 7.33 -2.50
CA LEU A 120 -5.55 7.62 -3.78
C LEU A 120 -6.42 7.35 -5.02
N GLU A 121 -7.62 6.80 -4.83
CA GLU A 121 -8.64 6.58 -5.87
C GLU A 121 -10.03 6.72 -5.23
N GLU A 122 -11.02 7.18 -5.99
CA GLU A 122 -12.42 7.36 -5.53
C GLU A 122 -13.02 6.07 -4.96
N ARG A 123 -12.86 4.95 -5.66
CA ARG A 123 -13.34 3.65 -5.16
C ARG A 123 -12.77 3.25 -3.80
N VAL A 124 -11.55 3.69 -3.47
CA VAL A 124 -10.94 3.45 -2.15
C VAL A 124 -11.66 4.27 -1.10
N TYR A 125 -11.94 5.53 -1.43
CA TYR A 125 -12.68 6.43 -0.58
C TYR A 125 -14.04 5.83 -0.24
N ASP A 126 -14.79 5.33 -1.23
CA ASP A 126 -16.10 4.69 -0.99
C ASP A 126 -15.99 3.49 -0.03
N GLN A 127 -14.99 2.63 -0.24
CA GLN A 127 -14.76 1.46 0.62
C GLN A 127 -14.35 1.80 2.05
N VAL A 128 -13.65 2.91 2.23
CA VAL A 128 -13.21 3.38 3.55
C VAL A 128 -14.37 4.08 4.26
N TRP A 129 -15.13 4.88 3.53
CA TRP A 129 -16.24 5.67 4.05
C TRP A 129 -17.35 4.77 4.59
N LEU A 130 -17.79 3.75 3.82
CA LEU A 130 -18.84 2.79 4.19
C LEU A 130 -18.57 1.98 5.48
N ILE A 131 -17.35 1.99 6.00
CA ILE A 131 -16.93 1.15 7.13
C ILE A 131 -16.71 1.99 8.40
N ASN A 132 -16.55 3.31 8.25
CA ASN A 132 -16.26 4.22 9.37
C ASN A 132 -17.42 5.16 9.72
N PHE A 133 -18.46 5.20 8.89
CA PHE A 133 -19.67 6.01 9.06
C PHE A 133 -20.89 5.16 8.69
#